data_AF-A0A7V6KV96-F1
#
_entry.id   AF-A0A7V6KV96-F1
#
_cell.length_a   1.000
_cell.length_b   1.000
_cell.length_c   1.000
_cell.angle_alpha   90.00
_cell.angle_beta   90.00
_cell.angle_gamma   90.00
#
_symmetry.space_group_name_H-M   'P 1'
#
loop_
_entity.id
_entity.type
_entity.pdbx_description
1 polymer ?
#
loop_
_entity_poly.entity_id
_entity_poly.type
_entity_poly.pdbx_seq_one_letter_code
_entity_poly.pdbx_strand_id
1 'polypeptide(L)'
;AFEFVDGTWWWAKINTPTGVFRFTNDDILSKEATAADPEPAAGVVFKNLVIKSFVVDVNAGLVHLVENSSNALYSVPLDDTILKAIEKVDDIKTYKIADLPIKAEGTSAEPVSITQLILDKETGYVYFGLCSDDETLYKSGLYQYDPVTKTLTPIVEGMGVYGVAINNAKSKLF
;
A
#
# COMPACT_ATOMS: atom_id res chain seq x y z
N ALA A 1 4.90 -4.49 1.94
CA ALA A 1 5.27 -3.54 0.86
C ALA A 1 6.46 -2.67 1.28
N PHE A 2 7.24 -2.19 0.32
CA PHE A 2 8.48 -1.44 0.56
C PHE A 2 8.65 -0.37 -0.53
N GLU A 3 8.96 0.87 -0.14
CA GLU A 3 9.11 2.01 -1.07
C GLU A 3 10.25 2.94 -0.61
N PHE A 4 10.89 3.63 -1.55
CA PHE A 4 11.87 4.70 -1.26
C PHE A 4 11.33 6.04 -1.74
N VAL A 5 11.11 6.96 -0.80
CA VAL A 5 10.46 8.25 -1.03
C VAL A 5 11.34 9.34 -0.41
N ASP A 6 11.83 10.27 -1.24
CA ASP A 6 12.59 11.45 -0.81
C ASP A 6 13.70 11.16 0.23
N GLY A 7 14.50 10.12 -0.02
CA GLY A 7 15.62 9.74 0.86
C GLY A 7 15.24 8.83 2.03
N THR A 8 13.95 8.49 2.17
CA THR A 8 13.42 7.68 3.27
C THR A 8 12.82 6.38 2.74
N TRP A 9 13.21 5.25 3.33
CA TRP A 9 12.55 3.96 3.15
C TRP A 9 11.25 3.92 3.93
N TRP A 10 10.22 3.35 3.33
CA TRP A 10 8.93 3.07 3.93
C TRP A 10 8.70 1.57 3.86
N TRP A 11 8.47 0.93 5.01
CA TRP A 11 8.30 -0.51 5.11
C TRP A 11 7.04 -0.87 5.88
N ALA A 12 6.06 -1.43 5.17
CA ALA A 12 4.88 -1.99 5.79
C ALA A 12 5.22 -3.35 6.40
N LYS A 13 5.16 -3.43 7.73
CA LYS A 13 5.37 -4.65 8.50
C LYS A 13 4.02 -5.24 8.93
N ILE A 14 3.82 -6.51 8.59
CA ILE A 14 2.56 -7.24 8.86
C ILE A 14 2.57 -8.01 10.19
N ASN A 15 3.75 -8.20 10.78
CA ASN A 15 3.94 -8.91 12.06
C ASN A 15 4.22 -7.91 13.20
N THR A 16 3.72 -8.18 14.40
CA THR A 16 3.84 -7.29 15.57
C THR A 16 5.29 -6.84 15.85
N PRO A 17 5.53 -5.55 16.14
CA PRO A 17 4.61 -4.42 15.94
C PRO A 17 4.32 -4.17 14.46
N THR A 18 3.05 -3.83 14.13
CA THR A 18 2.57 -3.56 12.77
C THR A 18 2.50 -2.06 12.47
N GLY A 19 2.50 -1.73 11.19
CA GLY A 19 2.45 -0.36 10.67
C GLY A 19 3.45 -0.15 9.53
N VAL A 20 3.66 1.10 9.14
CA VAL A 20 4.65 1.49 8.14
C VAL A 20 5.83 2.18 8.82
N PHE A 21 6.93 1.44 8.93
CA PHE A 21 8.17 1.89 9.54
C PHE A 21 8.97 2.69 8.52
N ARG A 22 9.55 3.82 8.96
CA ARG A 22 10.30 4.70 8.08
C ARG A 22 11.71 4.91 8.60
N PHE A 23 12.69 4.86 7.70
CA PHE A 23 14.11 4.96 8.04
C PHE A 23 14.95 5.39 6.84
N THR A 24 16.10 6.00 7.10
CA THR A 24 17.09 6.38 6.08
C THR A 24 18.15 5.28 5.93
N ASN A 25 19.07 5.42 4.97
CA ASN A 25 20.20 4.49 4.86
C ASN A 25 21.11 4.53 6.10
N ASP A 26 21.23 5.68 6.76
CA ASP A 26 22.10 5.85 7.94
C ASP A 26 21.54 5.14 9.18
N ASP A 27 20.24 4.85 9.19
CA ASP A 27 19.57 4.07 10.23
C ASP A 27 19.83 2.55 10.08
N ILE A 28 20.38 2.09 8.95
CA ILE A 28 20.64 0.67 8.70
C ILE A 28 21.94 0.25 9.40
N LEU A 29 21.79 -0.48 10.50
CA LEU A 29 22.92 -0.95 11.30
C LEU A 29 23.65 -2.10 10.59
N SER A 30 24.99 -2.13 10.70
CA SER A 30 25.82 -3.27 10.29
C SER A 30 25.83 -4.41 11.33
N LYS A 31 24.95 -4.33 12.33
CA LYS A 31 24.82 -5.27 13.45
C LYS A 31 23.33 -5.50 13.73
N GLU A 32 23.03 -6.55 14.49
CA GLU A 32 21.69 -6.73 15.03
C GLU A 32 21.30 -5.55 15.93
N ALA A 33 20.08 -5.06 15.76
CA ALA A 33 19.53 -3.97 16.55
C ALA A 33 19.20 -4.44 17.97
N THR A 34 19.42 -3.57 18.94
CA THR A 34 19.14 -3.79 20.36
C THR A 34 18.25 -2.66 20.89
N ALA A 35 17.60 -2.86 22.03
CA ALA A 35 16.75 -1.84 22.65
C ALA A 35 17.50 -0.55 23.06
N ALA A 36 18.83 -0.55 23.06
CA ALA A 36 19.65 0.62 23.35
C ALA A 36 19.98 1.45 22.08
N ASP A 37 19.78 0.88 20.90
CA ASP A 37 19.99 1.61 19.65
C ASP A 37 18.85 2.63 19.44
N PRO A 38 19.15 3.83 18.92
CA PRO A 38 18.11 4.83 18.67
C PRO A 38 17.12 4.32 17.63
N GLU A 39 15.83 4.56 17.85
CA GLU A 39 14.82 4.33 16.83
C GLU A 39 15.00 5.34 15.68
N PRO A 40 14.75 4.95 14.42
CA PRO A 40 14.82 5.86 13.29
C PRO A 40 13.95 7.11 13.52
N ALA A 41 14.52 8.30 13.32
CA ALA A 41 13.84 9.57 13.59
C ALA A 41 12.57 9.78 12.74
N ALA A 42 12.51 9.16 11.56
CA ALA A 42 11.33 9.17 10.69
C ALA A 42 10.14 8.43 11.32
N GLY A 43 10.35 7.54 12.29
CA GLY A 43 9.30 6.90 13.08
C GLY A 43 8.36 5.99 12.29
N VAL A 44 7.16 5.78 12.82
CA VAL A 44 6.15 4.85 12.29
C VAL A 44 4.86 5.61 11.99
N VAL A 45 4.21 5.30 10.85
CA VAL A 45 2.87 5.77 10.49
C VAL A 45 1.92 4.60 10.31
N PHE A 46 0.61 4.85 10.40
CA PHE A 46 -0.42 3.78 10.38
C PHE A 46 -0.14 2.69 11.42
N LYS A 47 0.29 3.10 12.62
CA LYS A 47 0.72 2.17 13.67
C LYS A 47 -0.41 1.21 14.01
N ASN A 48 -0.10 -0.05 14.31
CA ASN A 48 -1.06 -1.12 14.60
C ASN A 48 -1.99 -1.52 13.43
N LEU A 49 -1.97 -0.85 12.28
CA LEU A 49 -2.67 -1.31 11.08
C LEU A 49 -1.82 -2.34 10.32
N VAL A 50 -2.48 -3.30 9.70
CA VAL A 50 -1.82 -4.30 8.85
C VAL A 50 -1.94 -3.85 7.40
N ILE A 51 -0.91 -3.14 6.92
CA ILE A 51 -0.88 -2.61 5.56
C ILE A 51 -0.35 -3.68 4.60
N LYS A 52 -1.20 -4.19 3.69
CA LYS A 52 -0.80 -5.18 2.68
C LYS A 52 0.08 -4.56 1.61
N SER A 53 -0.40 -3.45 1.08
CA SER A 53 0.27 -2.70 0.04
C SER A 53 0.02 -1.22 0.21
N PHE A 54 0.97 -0.41 -0.25
CA PHE A 54 0.84 1.03 -0.34
C PHE A 54 1.72 1.57 -1.46
N VAL A 55 1.41 2.79 -1.90
CA VAL A 55 2.26 3.65 -2.71
C VAL A 55 2.16 5.09 -2.21
N VAL A 56 3.24 5.85 -2.32
CA VAL A 56 3.28 7.27 -1.97
C VAL A 56 3.28 8.12 -3.23
N ASP A 57 2.21 8.89 -3.43
CA ASP A 57 2.11 9.89 -4.47
C ASP A 57 2.49 11.27 -3.92
N VAL A 58 3.78 11.59 -4.02
CA VAL A 58 4.32 12.88 -3.59
C VAL A 58 3.75 14.04 -4.42
N ASN A 59 3.41 13.82 -5.69
CA ASN A 59 2.89 14.87 -6.57
C ASN A 59 1.47 15.26 -6.17
N ALA A 60 0.62 14.27 -5.85
CA ALA A 60 -0.73 14.51 -5.36
C ALA A 60 -0.80 14.80 -3.85
N GLY A 61 0.29 14.57 -3.11
CA GLY A 61 0.30 14.66 -1.65
C GLY A 61 -0.60 13.59 -1.01
N LEU A 62 -0.53 12.36 -1.50
CA LEU A 62 -1.37 11.24 -1.06
C LEU A 62 -0.55 9.97 -0.76
N VAL A 63 -1.06 9.16 0.16
CA VAL A 63 -0.66 7.77 0.36
C VAL A 63 -1.86 6.89 0.02
N HIS A 64 -1.70 6.03 -0.97
CA HIS A 64 -2.70 5.02 -1.32
C HIS A 64 -2.32 3.71 -0.65
N LEU A 65 -3.25 3.06 0.04
CA LEU A 65 -2.96 1.83 0.76
C LEU A 65 -4.16 0.89 0.81
N VAL A 66 -3.84 -0.39 0.95
CA VAL A 66 -4.82 -1.44 1.26
C VAL A 66 -4.54 -1.99 2.65
N GLU A 67 -5.51 -1.84 3.54
CA GLU A 67 -5.46 -2.36 4.90
C GLU A 67 -6.12 -3.76 4.95
N ASN A 68 -5.47 -4.70 5.64
CA ASN A 68 -5.80 -6.13 5.60
C ASN A 68 -7.11 -6.48 6.30
N SER A 69 -7.38 -5.91 7.48
CA SER A 69 -8.54 -6.30 8.28
C SER A 69 -9.86 -5.75 7.74
N SER A 70 -9.82 -4.58 7.11
CA SER A 70 -10.95 -3.94 6.44
C SER A 70 -11.11 -4.37 4.98
N ASN A 71 -10.08 -4.96 4.37
CA ASN A 71 -10.02 -5.26 2.93
C ASN A 71 -10.48 -4.06 2.10
N ALA A 72 -9.93 -2.88 2.36
CA ALA A 72 -10.35 -1.66 1.70
C ALA A 72 -9.18 -0.85 1.16
N LEU A 73 -9.41 -0.17 0.04
CA LEU A 73 -8.52 0.82 -0.54
C LEU A 73 -8.79 2.18 0.12
N TYR A 74 -7.72 2.83 0.55
CA TYR A 74 -7.74 4.16 1.15
C TYR A 74 -6.80 5.11 0.40
N SER A 75 -7.14 6.40 0.41
CA SER A 75 -6.26 7.48 -0.05
C SER A 75 -6.18 8.56 1.03
N VAL A 76 -5.05 8.62 1.72
CA VAL A 76 -4.84 9.48 2.89
C VAL A 76 -3.93 10.65 2.50
N PRO A 77 -4.15 11.88 2.97
CA PRO A 77 -3.19 12.97 2.79
C PRO A 77 -1.79 12.59 3.27
N LEU A 78 -0.77 12.91 2.48
CA LEU A 78 0.64 12.79 2.83
C LEU A 78 1.02 13.93 3.80
N ASP A 79 0.46 13.85 5.01
CA ASP A 79 0.72 14.77 6.12
C ASP A 79 1.11 13.96 7.34
N ASP A 80 2.30 14.20 7.88
CA ASP A 80 2.86 13.38 8.95
C ASP A 80 2.01 13.38 10.23
N THR A 81 1.30 14.47 10.51
CA THR A 81 0.39 14.56 11.66
C THR A 81 -0.81 13.65 11.45
N ILE A 82 -1.40 13.66 10.26
CA ILE A 82 -2.52 12.79 9.89
C ILE A 82 -2.07 11.32 9.91
N LEU A 83 -0.95 11.01 9.25
CA LEU A 83 -0.47 9.64 9.09
C LEU A 83 -0.09 8.98 10.43
N LYS A 84 0.45 9.76 11.38
CA LYS A 84 0.77 9.29 12.74
C LYS A 84 -0.46 9.18 13.64
N ALA A 85 -1.51 9.96 13.40
CA ALA A 85 -2.74 9.91 14.19
C ALA A 85 -3.62 8.69 13.87
N ILE A 86 -3.40 8.03 12.73
CA ILE A 86 -4.12 6.82 12.34
C ILE A 86 -3.44 5.61 13.01
N GLU A 87 -4.09 5.06 14.05
CA GLU A 87 -3.56 3.93 14.81
C GLU A 87 -4.50 2.72 14.90
N LYS A 88 -5.72 2.83 14.35
CA LYS A 88 -6.68 1.73 14.20
C LYS A 88 -7.53 1.92 12.94
N VAL A 89 -8.18 0.84 12.50
CA VAL A 89 -9.05 0.83 11.30
C VAL A 89 -10.13 1.92 11.35
N ASP A 90 -10.65 2.26 12.54
CA ASP A 90 -11.64 3.32 12.69
C ASP A 90 -11.13 4.71 12.30
N ASP A 91 -9.85 5.00 12.52
CA ASP A 91 -9.27 6.33 12.28
C ASP A 91 -9.10 6.62 10.79
N ILE A 92 -8.93 5.58 9.96
CA ILE A 92 -8.73 5.72 8.51
C ILE A 92 -10.04 5.71 7.71
N LYS A 93 -11.19 5.37 8.32
CA LYS A 93 -12.48 5.19 7.62
C LYS A 93 -12.90 6.37 6.74
N THR A 94 -12.59 7.60 7.15
CA THR A 94 -12.94 8.80 6.37
C THR A 94 -12.20 8.92 5.04
N TYR A 95 -11.12 8.17 4.86
CA TYR A 95 -10.28 8.15 3.65
C TYR A 95 -10.58 6.95 2.75
N LYS A 96 -11.62 6.16 3.06
CA LYS A 96 -11.97 4.96 2.30
C LYS A 96 -12.45 5.33 0.90
N ILE A 97 -11.91 4.62 -0.09
CA ILE A 97 -12.28 4.73 -1.50
C ILE A 97 -13.25 3.62 -1.86
N ALA A 98 -12.88 2.38 -1.58
CA ALA A 98 -13.67 1.21 -1.92
C ALA A 98 -13.40 0.07 -0.93
N ASP A 99 -14.45 -0.68 -0.62
CA ASP A 99 -14.29 -2.04 -0.10
C ASP A 99 -13.87 -2.94 -1.27
N LEU A 100 -12.87 -3.78 -1.04
CA LEU A 100 -12.34 -4.71 -2.02
C LEU A 100 -12.70 -6.14 -1.56
N PRO A 101 -13.48 -6.90 -2.35
CA PRO A 101 -13.75 -8.30 -2.09
C PRO A 101 -12.46 -9.07 -2.33
N ILE A 102 -11.69 -9.30 -1.27
CA ILE A 102 -10.34 -9.83 -1.38
C ILE A 102 -10.36 -11.31 -0.99
N LYS A 103 -10.12 -12.18 -1.98
CA LYS A 103 -9.87 -13.59 -1.74
C LYS A 103 -8.46 -13.80 -1.22
N ALA A 104 -8.33 -14.16 0.05
CA ALA A 104 -7.06 -14.56 0.62
C ALA A 104 -6.67 -15.99 0.19
N GLU A 105 -5.53 -16.12 -0.47
CA GLU A 105 -4.84 -17.38 -0.77
C GLU A 105 -3.57 -17.48 0.09
N GLY A 106 -3.14 -18.70 0.46
CA GLY A 106 -1.95 -18.89 1.30
C GLY A 106 -2.27 -19.09 2.78
N THR A 107 -1.32 -18.76 3.65
CA THR A 107 -1.48 -18.97 5.10
C THR A 107 -2.15 -17.77 5.76
N SER A 108 -2.72 -17.95 6.95
CA SER A 108 -3.24 -16.83 7.75
C SER A 108 -2.16 -15.80 8.11
N ALA A 109 -0.88 -16.18 8.09
CA ALA A 109 0.25 -15.29 8.34
C ALA A 109 0.67 -14.49 7.10
N GLU A 110 0.49 -15.04 5.89
CA GLU A 110 0.88 -14.41 4.62
C GLU A 110 -0.20 -14.62 3.55
N PRO A 111 -1.36 -13.93 3.67
CA PRO A 111 -2.42 -14.03 2.68
C PRO A 111 -2.08 -13.27 1.40
N VAL A 112 -1.87 -13.98 0.30
CA VAL A 112 -1.81 -13.44 -1.07
C VAL A 112 -3.22 -13.11 -1.51
N SER A 113 -3.52 -11.84 -1.73
CA SER A 113 -4.92 -11.42 -1.74
C SER A 113 -5.17 -10.14 -2.55
N ILE A 114 -4.18 -9.25 -2.57
CA ILE A 114 -4.05 -8.14 -3.51
C ILE A 114 -2.58 -8.06 -3.92
N THR A 115 -2.31 -7.70 -5.18
CA THR A 115 -0.91 -7.47 -5.59
C THR A 115 -0.37 -6.19 -4.95
N GLN A 116 0.93 -5.97 -5.12
CA GLN A 116 1.49 -4.64 -4.88
C GLN A 116 0.72 -3.58 -5.69
N LEU A 117 0.33 -2.50 -5.02
CA LEU A 117 -0.10 -1.25 -5.64
C LEU A 117 1.10 -0.65 -6.38
N ILE A 118 0.88 -0.14 -7.58
CA ILE A 118 1.91 0.57 -8.35
C ILE A 118 1.36 1.91 -8.83
N LEU A 119 2.15 2.97 -8.64
CA LEU A 119 1.80 4.33 -9.04
C LEU A 119 2.41 4.65 -10.41
N ASP A 120 1.57 5.09 -11.35
CA ASP A 120 2.02 5.81 -12.53
C ASP A 120 2.28 7.27 -12.16
N LYS A 121 3.55 7.64 -12.04
CA LYS A 121 3.96 8.99 -11.62
C LYS A 121 3.62 10.07 -12.65
N GLU A 122 3.37 9.70 -13.91
CA GLU A 122 3.00 10.66 -14.97
C GLU A 122 1.53 11.08 -14.83
N THR A 123 0.65 10.15 -14.45
CA THR A 123 -0.81 10.35 -14.42
C THR A 123 -1.41 10.42 -13.02
N GLY A 124 -0.73 9.91 -12.01
CA GLY A 124 -1.27 9.71 -10.65
C GLY A 124 -2.13 8.45 -10.51
N TYR A 125 -2.31 7.67 -11.57
CA TYR A 125 -3.13 6.44 -11.49
C TYR A 125 -2.43 5.35 -10.70
N VAL A 126 -3.21 4.63 -9.91
CA VAL A 126 -2.73 3.49 -9.11
C VAL A 126 -3.27 2.20 -9.70
N TYR A 127 -2.40 1.23 -9.93
CA TYR A 127 -2.78 -0.06 -10.51
C TYR A 127 -2.53 -1.19 -9.52
N PHE A 128 -3.39 -2.21 -9.56
CA PHE A 128 -3.21 -3.43 -8.79
C PHE A 128 -4.03 -4.58 -9.39
N GLY A 129 -3.55 -5.80 -9.19
CA GLY A 129 -4.32 -7.02 -9.40
C GLY A 129 -5.20 -7.30 -8.20
N LEU A 130 -6.48 -7.56 -8.45
CA LEU A 130 -7.45 -8.06 -7.48
C LEU A 130 -7.73 -9.53 -7.76
N CYS A 131 -7.65 -10.37 -6.73
CA CYS A 131 -8.21 -11.71 -6.72
C CYS A 131 -9.48 -11.66 -5.86
N SER A 132 -10.65 -11.81 -6.49
CA SER A 132 -11.93 -11.50 -5.86
C SER A 132 -12.54 -12.70 -5.15
N ASP A 133 -13.13 -12.49 -3.96
CA ASP A 133 -14.01 -13.47 -3.29
C ASP A 133 -15.50 -13.21 -3.55
N ASP A 134 -15.83 -12.09 -4.18
CA ASP A 134 -17.16 -11.71 -4.66
C ASP A 134 -17.07 -11.11 -6.06
N GLU A 135 -17.10 -12.00 -7.06
CA GLU A 135 -17.07 -11.68 -8.49
C GLU A 135 -18.33 -10.91 -8.96
N THR A 136 -19.34 -10.72 -8.11
CA THR A 136 -20.52 -9.90 -8.43
C THR A 136 -20.31 -8.42 -8.11
N LEU A 137 -19.42 -8.11 -7.16
CA LEU A 137 -19.05 -6.73 -6.79
C LEU A 137 -17.87 -6.24 -7.64
N TYR A 138 -16.77 -6.99 -7.63
CA TYR A 138 -15.61 -6.76 -8.50
C TYR A 138 -15.10 -8.09 -9.00
N LYS A 139 -14.84 -8.21 -10.30
CA LYS A 139 -14.26 -9.44 -10.84
C LYS A 139 -12.76 -9.52 -10.55
N SER A 140 -12.20 -10.73 -10.52
CA SER A 140 -10.74 -10.86 -10.51
C SER A 140 -10.13 -10.23 -11.77
N GLY A 141 -9.05 -9.47 -11.62
CA GLY A 141 -8.48 -8.74 -12.75
C GLY A 141 -7.47 -7.66 -12.38
N LEU A 142 -7.10 -6.85 -13.39
CA LEU A 142 -6.27 -5.66 -13.23
C LEU A 142 -7.17 -4.44 -13.10
N TYR A 143 -6.99 -3.67 -12.03
CA TYR A 143 -7.73 -2.45 -11.78
C TYR A 143 -6.82 -1.22 -11.84
N GLN A 144 -7.42 -0.12 -12.27
CA GLN A 144 -6.88 1.23 -12.20
C GLN A 144 -7.74 2.06 -11.25
N TYR A 145 -7.11 2.73 -10.29
CA TYR A 145 -7.70 3.77 -9.46
C TYR A 145 -7.24 5.14 -9.94
N ASP A 146 -8.20 6.01 -10.23
CA ASP A 146 -7.97 7.43 -10.52
C ASP A 146 -8.21 8.26 -9.24
N PRO A 147 -7.17 8.87 -8.63
CA PRO A 147 -7.31 9.66 -7.42
C PRO A 147 -8.08 10.97 -7.61
N VAL A 148 -8.16 11.49 -8.83
CA VAL A 148 -8.86 12.75 -9.14
C VAL A 148 -10.37 12.51 -9.15
N THR A 149 -10.83 11.52 -9.91
CA THR A 149 -12.26 11.17 -9.98
C THR A 149 -12.70 10.23 -8.86
N LYS A 150 -11.74 9.69 -8.09
CA LYS A 150 -11.95 8.67 -7.06
C LYS A 150 -12.64 7.41 -7.57
N THR A 151 -12.37 7.05 -8.82
CA THR A 151 -13.04 5.94 -9.49
C THR A 151 -12.10 4.75 -9.64
N LEU A 152 -12.64 3.55 -9.40
CA LEU A 152 -11.96 2.29 -9.66
C LEU A 152 -12.52 1.68 -10.95
N THR A 153 -11.64 1.42 -11.93
CA THR A 153 -12.02 0.92 -13.26
C THR A 153 -11.26 -0.38 -13.58
N PRO A 154 -11.94 -1.46 -14.00
CA PRO A 154 -11.26 -2.65 -14.48
C PRO A 154 -10.61 -2.38 -15.85
N ILE A 155 -9.34 -2.77 -15.99
CA ILE A 155 -8.59 -2.74 -17.26
C ILE A 155 -8.65 -4.12 -17.93
N VAL A 156 -8.57 -5.18 -17.12
CA VAL A 156 -8.70 -6.58 -17.55
C VAL A 156 -9.54 -7.30 -16.49
N GLU A 157 -10.50 -8.13 -16.90
CA GLU A 157 -11.35 -8.93 -15.99
C GLU A 157 -11.28 -10.43 -16.31
N GLY A 158 -11.64 -11.25 -15.33
CA GLY A 158 -11.81 -12.70 -15.48
C GLY A 158 -10.52 -13.49 -15.38
N MET A 159 -9.46 -12.94 -14.79
CA MET A 159 -8.19 -13.64 -14.58
C MET A 159 -7.47 -13.19 -13.31
N GLY A 160 -6.71 -14.10 -12.72
CA GLY A 160 -5.86 -13.80 -11.56
C GLY A 160 -4.62 -13.01 -11.99
N VAL A 161 -4.45 -11.82 -11.41
CA VAL A 161 -3.26 -10.98 -11.59
C VAL A 161 -2.45 -11.04 -10.30
N TYR A 162 -1.20 -11.50 -10.37
CA TYR A 162 -0.35 -11.74 -9.20
C TYR A 162 0.82 -10.74 -9.05
N GLY A 163 1.00 -9.85 -10.02
CA GLY A 163 1.98 -8.77 -9.97
C GLY A 163 1.70 -7.74 -11.06
N VAL A 164 2.02 -6.48 -10.76
CA VAL A 164 1.93 -5.37 -11.70
C VAL A 164 3.21 -4.57 -11.61
N ALA A 165 3.78 -4.21 -12.75
CA ALA A 165 4.93 -3.32 -12.84
C ALA A 165 4.69 -2.30 -13.94
N ILE A 166 5.16 -1.07 -13.72
CA ILE A 166 5.12 -0.01 -14.72
C ILE A 166 6.53 0.22 -15.24
N ASN A 167 6.70 0.10 -16.55
CA ASN A 167 7.89 0.54 -17.22
C ASN A 167 7.82 2.05 -17.47
N ASN A 168 8.44 2.80 -16.58
CA ASN A 168 8.57 4.25 -16.69
C ASN A 168 9.51 4.69 -17.83
N ALA A 169 10.33 3.78 -18.37
CA ALA A 169 11.19 4.02 -19.52
C ALA A 169 10.60 3.34 -20.76
N LYS A 170 9.76 4.06 -21.52
CA LYS A 170 8.95 3.62 -22.70
C LYS A 170 9.71 2.79 -23.79
N SER A 171 10.99 2.51 -23.62
CA SER A 171 11.91 1.85 -24.56
C SER A 171 12.32 0.39 -24.25
N LYS A 172 11.76 -0.31 -23.25
CA LYS A 172 12.07 -1.76 -23.00
C LYS A 172 10.82 -2.59 -22.60
N LEU A 173 10.86 -3.91 -22.80
CA LEU A 173 9.72 -4.82 -22.58
C LEU A 173 9.23 -4.84 -21.11
N PHE A 174 7.93 -5.06 -20.94
CA PHE A 174 7.27 -5.44 -19.69
C PHE A 174 7.28 -6.95 -19.52
#